data_AF-A0A7G8WS76-F1
#
_entry.id   AF-A0A7G8WS76-F1
#
_cell.length_a   1.000
_cell.length_b   1.000
_cell.length_c   1.000
_cell.angle_alpha   90.00
_cell.angle_beta   90.00
_cell.angle_gamma   90.00
#
_symmetry.space_group_name_H-M   'P 1'
#
loop_
_entity.id
_entity.type
_entity.pdbx_description
1 polymer ?
#
loop_
_entity_poly.entity_id
_entity_poly.type
_entity_poly.pdbx_seq_one_letter_code
_entity_poly.pdbx_strand_id
1 'polypeptide(L)'
;MTIFDDYIARCRSLIVALQGILPLADLQMATHLIDHGEAPEGMRALAWAIVDGNVLVAAEVVAQIREYADDIIDKSDMPENLESFILVL
;
A
#
# COMPACT_ATOMS: atom_id res chain seq x y z
N MET A 1 -20.50 11.83 2.39
CA MET A 1 -19.23 11.13 2.15
C MET A 1 -18.54 11.87 1.04
N THR A 2 -17.35 12.41 1.31
CA THR A 2 -16.56 13.17 0.33
C THR A 2 -15.65 12.23 -0.46
N ILE A 3 -15.11 12.71 -1.58
CA ILE A 3 -14.08 11.98 -2.36
C ILE A 3 -12.88 11.62 -1.47
N PHE A 4 -12.54 12.50 -0.52
CA PHE A 4 -11.46 12.26 0.44
C PHE A 4 -11.81 11.12 1.42
N ASP A 5 -13.03 11.12 1.97
CA ASP A 5 -13.47 10.05 2.88
C ASP A 5 -13.46 8.69 2.17
N ASP A 6 -13.89 8.64 0.90
CA ASP A 6 -13.88 7.44 0.06
C ASP A 6 -12.45 6.94 -0.19
N TYR A 7 -11.52 7.86 -0.49
CA TYR A 7 -10.12 7.52 -0.67
C TYR A 7 -9.49 6.91 0.59
N ILE A 8 -9.71 7.54 1.76
CA ILE A 8 -9.21 7.02 3.04
C ILE A 8 -9.83 5.66 3.37
N ALA A 9 -11.12 5.47 3.08
CA ALA A 9 -11.79 4.19 3.26
C ALA A 9 -11.14 3.09 2.40
N ARG A 10 -10.85 3.37 1.13
CA ARG A 10 -10.16 2.43 0.22
C ARG A 10 -8.76 2.06 0.71
N CYS A 11 -7.98 3.04 1.18
CA CYS A 11 -6.65 2.80 1.75
C CYS A 11 -6.72 1.87 2.97
N ARG A 12 -7.70 2.09 3.86
CA ARG A 12 -7.92 1.22 5.03
C ARG A 12 -8.37 -0.19 4.63
N SER A 13 -9.24 -0.31 3.62
CA SER A 13 -9.65 -1.61 3.11
C SER A 13 -8.47 -2.42 2.56
N LEU A 14 -7.52 -1.77 1.89
CA LEU A 14 -6.29 -2.42 1.43
C LEU A 14 -5.43 -2.94 2.59
N ILE A 15 -5.27 -2.16 3.67
CA ILE A 15 -4.55 -2.63 4.87
C ILE A 15 -5.20 -3.89 5.44
N VAL A 16 -6.54 -3.93 5.50
CA VAL A 16 -7.27 -5.12 5.96
C VAL A 16 -6.98 -6.32 5.06
N ALA A 17 -6.94 -6.14 3.73
CA ALA A 17 -6.64 -7.21 2.79
C ALA A 17 -5.22 -7.78 2.96
N LEU A 18 -4.28 -6.99 3.49
CA LEU A 18 -2.90 -7.39 3.74
C LEU A 18 -2.68 -7.99 5.15
N GLN A 19 -3.71 -8.05 5.99
CA GLN A 19 -3.61 -8.68 7.30
C GLN A 19 -3.31 -10.18 7.18
N GLY A 20 -2.27 -10.63 7.88
CA GLY A 20 -1.78 -12.01 7.81
C GLY A 20 -0.90 -12.30 6.59
N ILE A 21 -0.72 -11.32 5.70
CA ILE A 21 0.21 -11.39 4.56
C ILE A 21 1.49 -10.63 4.91
N LEU A 22 1.36 -9.40 5.40
CA LEU A 22 2.49 -8.57 5.83
C LEU A 22 2.70 -8.63 7.35
N PRO A 23 3.93 -8.34 7.83
CA PRO A 23 4.20 -8.19 9.26
C PRO A 23 3.29 -7.11 9.89
N LEU A 24 2.85 -7.37 11.13
CA LEU A 24 1.95 -6.47 11.84
C LEU A 24 2.55 -5.05 12.01
N ALA A 25 3.86 -4.95 12.20
CA ALA A 25 4.54 -3.66 12.36
C ALA A 25 4.40 -2.77 11.12
N ASP A 26 4.49 -3.34 9.91
CA ASP A 26 4.37 -2.60 8.66
C ASP A 26 2.93 -2.13 8.43
N LEU A 27 1.95 -2.97 8.76
CA LEU A 27 0.53 -2.61 8.71
C LEU A 27 0.19 -1.49 9.71
N GLN A 28 0.78 -1.53 10.90
CA GLN A 28 0.61 -0.48 11.91
C GLN A 28 1.25 0.84 11.46
N MET A 29 2.41 0.80 10.83
CA MET A 29 3.05 1.98 10.27
C MET A 29 2.17 2.63 9.18
N ALA A 30 1.68 1.83 8.23
CA ALA A 30 0.80 2.35 7.18
C ALA A 30 -0.52 2.91 7.74
N THR A 31 -1.10 2.26 8.76
CA THR A 31 -2.30 2.75 9.45
C THR A 31 -2.03 4.10 10.13
N HIS A 32 -0.88 4.21 10.82
CA HIS A 32 -0.48 5.45 11.49
C HIS A 32 -0.38 6.61 10.50
N LEU A 33 0.26 6.41 9.36
CA LEU A 33 0.38 7.44 8.31
C LEU A 33 -0.99 7.89 7.78
N ILE A 34 -1.87 6.94 7.46
CA ILE A 34 -3.24 7.25 7.02
C ILE A 34 -4.02 8.08 8.06
N ASP A 35 -3.93 7.70 9.34
CA ASP A 35 -4.63 8.40 10.42
C ASP A 35 -4.11 9.84 10.65
N HIS A 36 -2.91 10.17 10.16
CA HIS A 36 -2.32 11.51 10.20
C HIS A 36 -2.47 12.28 8.87
N GLY A 37 -3.23 11.74 7.92
CA GLY A 37 -3.46 12.39 6.62
C GLY A 37 -2.37 12.14 5.58
N GLU A 38 -1.43 11.24 5.86
CA GLU A 38 -0.31 10.84 5.00
C GLU A 38 -0.60 9.48 4.34
N ALA A 39 -1.81 9.32 3.79
CA ALA A 39 -2.23 8.07 3.19
C ALA A 39 -1.36 7.61 2.00
N PRO A 40 -0.89 8.50 1.10
CA PRO A 40 0.05 8.13 0.03
C PRO A 40 1.37 7.56 0.57
N GLU A 41 1.90 8.12 1.66
CA GLU A 41 3.08 7.63 2.35
C GLU A 41 2.82 6.27 2.99
N GLY A 42 1.60 6.03 3.47
CA GLY A 42 1.13 4.71 3.89
C GLY A 42 1.20 3.69 2.75
N MET A 43 0.78 4.05 1.54
CA MET A 43 0.85 3.17 0.37
C MET A 43 2.30 2.87 -0.03
N ARG A 44 3.17 3.90 0.00
CA ARG A 44 4.61 3.73 -0.19
C ARG A 44 5.21 2.77 0.84
N ALA A 45 4.85 2.90 2.11
CA ALA A 45 5.31 2.01 3.17
C ALA A 45 4.90 0.55 2.93
N LEU A 46 3.65 0.32 2.51
CA LEU A 46 3.17 -1.02 2.15
C LEU A 46 3.94 -1.59 0.95
N ALA A 47 4.23 -0.77 -0.07
CA ALA A 47 5.01 -1.18 -1.22
C ALA A 47 6.40 -1.70 -0.82
N TRP A 48 7.11 -0.95 0.03
CA TRP A 48 8.42 -1.35 0.53
C TRP A 48 8.34 -2.60 1.42
N ALA A 49 7.32 -2.72 2.27
CA ALA A 49 7.13 -3.92 3.09
C ALA A 49 6.96 -5.20 2.25
N ILE A 50 6.27 -5.11 1.11
CA ILE A 50 6.14 -6.22 0.16
C ILE A 50 7.50 -6.62 -0.42
N VAL A 51 8.27 -5.64 -0.89
CA VAL A 51 9.58 -5.87 -1.53
C VAL A 51 10.61 -6.39 -0.53
N ASP A 52 10.76 -5.71 0.61
CA ASP A 52 11.73 -6.05 1.65
C ASP A 52 11.40 -7.39 2.32
N GLY A 53 10.11 -7.69 2.49
CA GLY A 53 9.63 -8.96 3.01
C GLY A 53 9.65 -10.10 2.00
N ASN A 54 9.95 -9.83 0.72
CA ASN A 54 9.85 -10.76 -0.39
C ASN A 54 8.49 -11.50 -0.42
N VAL A 55 7.40 -10.74 -0.21
CA VAL A 55 6.05 -11.27 -0.08
C VAL A 55 5.34 -11.21 -1.43
N LEU A 56 4.76 -12.33 -1.87
CA LEU A 56 3.94 -12.34 -3.08
C LEU A 56 2.49 -11.94 -2.76
N VAL A 57 1.94 -11.02 -3.54
CA VAL A 57 0.57 -10.49 -3.39
C VAL A 57 -0.22 -10.59 -4.69
N ALA A 58 -1.54 -10.45 -4.62
CA ALA A 58 -2.39 -10.41 -5.81
C ALA A 58 -2.06 -9.19 -6.70
N ALA A 59 -2.27 -9.31 -8.01
CA ALA A 59 -1.99 -8.21 -8.95
C ALA A 59 -2.80 -6.94 -8.63
N GLU A 60 -4.02 -7.12 -8.14
CA GLU A 60 -4.92 -6.04 -7.73
C GLU A 60 -4.36 -5.23 -6.57
N VAL A 61 -3.62 -5.85 -5.65
CA VAL A 61 -2.95 -5.15 -4.53
C VAL A 61 -1.89 -4.20 -5.06
N VAL A 62 -1.04 -4.66 -6.00
CA VAL A 62 -0.01 -3.83 -6.62
C VAL A 62 -0.65 -2.66 -7.37
N ALA A 63 -1.71 -2.93 -8.15
CA ALA A 63 -2.43 -1.89 -8.88
C ALA A 63 -3.02 -0.83 -7.94
N GLN A 64 -3.65 -1.26 -6.83
CA GLN A 64 -4.21 -0.36 -5.82
C GLN A 64 -3.14 0.48 -5.13
N ILE A 65 -2.01 -0.12 -4.74
CA ILE A 65 -0.89 0.62 -4.13
C ILE A 65 -0.39 1.71 -5.09
N ARG A 66 -0.22 1.38 -6.38
CA ARG A 66 0.20 2.35 -7.40
C ARG A 66 -0.84 3.46 -7.55
N GLU A 67 -2.11 3.11 -7.72
CA GLU A 67 -3.21 4.07 -7.88
C GLU A 67 -3.33 5.02 -6.67
N TYR A 68 -3.26 4.48 -5.45
CA TYR A 68 -3.49 5.26 -4.24
C TYR A 68 -2.29 6.13 -3.83
N ALA A 69 -1.10 5.85 -4.38
CA ALA A 69 0.10 6.67 -4.24
C ALA A 69 0.33 7.65 -5.40
N ASP A 70 -0.39 7.47 -6.53
CA ASP A 70 -0.19 8.22 -7.76
C ASP A 70 -0.43 9.73 -7.56
N ASP A 71 0.21 10.54 -8.41
CA ASP A 71 0.17 12.01 -8.40
C ASP A 71 0.64 12.72 -7.11
N ILE A 72 0.97 11.98 -6.04
CA ILE A 72 1.44 12.54 -4.76
C ILE A 72 2.85 12.08 -4.41
N ILE A 73 3.15 10.79 -4.58
CA ILE A 73 4.48 10.24 -4.32
C ILE A 73 5.30 10.23 -5.63
N ASP A 74 6.55 10.70 -5.58
CA ASP A 74 7.45 10.56 -6.73
C ASP A 74 7.67 9.07 -7.04
N LYS A 75 7.65 8.71 -8.32
CA LYS A 75 7.91 7.34 -8.76
C LYS A 75 9.25 6.82 -8.25
N SER A 76 10.26 7.69 -8.07
CA SER A 76 11.56 7.31 -7.51
C SER A 76 11.50 6.91 -6.03
N ASP A 77 10.47 7.33 -5.31
CA ASP A 77 10.28 6.99 -3.88
C ASP A 77 9.55 5.66 -3.71
N MET A 78 8.99 5.11 -4.78
CA MET A 78 8.35 3.80 -4.81
C MET A 78 9.35 2.73 -5.25
N PRO A 79 9.20 1.48 -4.80
CA PRO A 79 10.01 0.38 -5.33
C PRO A 79 9.78 0.21 -6.84
N GLU A 80 10.86 0.19 -7.61
CA GLU A 80 10.84 0.05 -9.08
C GLU A 80 10.37 -1.34 -9.53
N ASN A 81 10.49 -2.34 -8.66
CA ASN A 81 10.29 -3.75 -8.98
C ASN A 81 9.07 -4.37 -8.30
N LEU A 82 8.14 -3.56 -7.77
CA LEU A 82 6.96 -4.05 -7.04
C LEU A 82 6.16 -5.11 -7.82
N GLU A 83 6.09 -4.95 -9.14
CA GLU A 83 5.40 -5.84 -10.08
C GLU A 83 6.02 -7.24 -10.12
N SER A 84 7.29 -7.39 -9.72
CA SER A 84 7.97 -8.69 -9.60
C SER A 84 7.42 -9.54 -8.44
N PHE A 85 6.63 -8.94 -7.54
CA PHE A 85 6.05 -9.59 -6.36
C PHE A 85 4.57 -9.96 -6.56
N ILE A 86 4.12 -10.01 -7.81
CA ILE A 86 2.77 -10.49 -8.14
C ILE A 86 2.75 -12.02 -8.10
N LEU A 87 1.80 -12.58 -7.36
CA LEU A 87 1.51 -14.00 -7.33
C LEU A 87 0.96 -14.45 -8.69
N VAL A 88 1.71 -15.30 -9.40
CA VAL A 88 1.24 -15.97 -10.62
C VAL A 88 0.61 -17.30 -10.22
N LEU A 89 -0.70 -17.42 -10.39
CA LEU A 89 -1.47 -18.66 -10.19
C LEU A 89 -1.47 -19.52 -11.46
#